data_AF-M5FV71-F1
#
_entry.id   AF-M5FV71-F1
#
_cell.length_a   1.000
_cell.length_b   1.000
_cell.length_c   1.000
_cell.angle_alpha   90.00
_cell.angle_beta   90.00
_cell.angle_gamma   90.00
#
_symmetry.space_group_name_H-M   'P 1'
#
loop_
_entity.id
_entity.type
_entity.pdbx_description
1 polymer ?
#
loop_
_entity_poly.entity_id
_entity_poly.type
_entity_poly.pdbx_seq_one_letter_code
_entity_poly.pdbx_strand_id
1 'polypeptide(L)' 'LDFYVNRKMITHTLKDILHAPNAMNSLLSAGHFDDAGSKISFSAAKCELRNVKGILVGTGQKTNCLYLLNAKAEL' A
#
# COMPACT_ATOMS: atom_id res chain seq x y z
N LEU A 1 -1.73 -19.67 -5.83
CA LEU A 1 -0.58 -18.88 -6.32
C LEU A 1 0.66 -19.73 -6.13
N ASP A 2 1.42 -19.94 -7.20
CA ASP A 2 2.60 -20.79 -7.17
C ASP A 2 3.85 -19.93 -6.97
N PHE A 3 4.60 -20.21 -5.92
CA PHE A 3 5.87 -19.54 -5.63
C PHE A 3 7.01 -20.52 -5.82
N TYR A 4 8.09 -20.05 -6.44
CA TYR A 4 9.32 -20.83 -6.59
C TYR A 4 10.26 -20.53 -5.43
N VAL A 5 10.40 -21.47 -4.49
CA VAL A 5 11.20 -21.31 -3.27
C VAL A 5 12.19 -22.46 -3.19
N ASN A 6 13.48 -22.17 -3.04
CA ASN A 6 14.55 -23.18 -2.94
C ASN A 6 14.49 -24.26 -4.05
N ARG A 7 14.26 -23.84 -5.30
CA ARG A 7 14.14 -24.71 -6.49
C ARG A 7 12.93 -25.66 -6.48
N LYS A 8 11.94 -25.41 -5.64
CA LYS A 8 10.70 -26.17 -5.60
C LYS A 8 9.51 -25.23 -5.84
N MET A 9 8.56 -25.69 -6.65
CA MET A 9 7.27 -25.01 -6.79
C MET A 9 6.41 -25.34 -5.57
N ILE A 10 5.92 -24.31 -4.89
CA ILE A 10 5.02 -24.44 -3.74
C ILE A 10 3.71 -23.70 -4.06
N THR A 11 2.63 -24.45 -4.12
CA THR A 11 1.28 -23.91 -4.31
C THR A 11 0.74 -23.38 -2.98
N HIS A 12 0.40 -22.10 -2.97
CA HIS A 12 -0.20 -21.43 -1.83
C HIS A 12 -1.67 -21.11 -2.12
N THR A 13 -2.53 -21.45 -1.17
CA THR A 13 -3.93 -20.98 -1.16
C THR A 13 -4.00 -19.74 -0.29
N LEU A 14 -4.32 -18.63 -0.94
CA LEU A 14 -4.51 -17.33 -0.34
C LEU A 14 -6.00 -17.16 -0.01
N LYS A 15 -6.35 -16.91 1.25
CA LYS A 15 -7.73 -16.73 1.72
C LYS A 15 -7.95 -15.28 2.15
N ASP A 16 -9.13 -14.74 1.84
CA ASP A 16 -9.56 -13.37 2.20
C ASP A 16 -8.70 -12.25 1.59
N ILE A 17 -8.28 -12.41 0.33
CA ILE A 17 -7.39 -11.46 -0.35
C ILE A 17 -8.00 -10.94 -1.65
N LEU A 18 -7.87 -9.64 -1.88
CA LEU A 18 -8.21 -9.02 -3.15
C LEU A 18 -7.06 -9.24 -4.15
N HIS A 19 -7.21 -10.23 -5.03
CA HIS A 19 -6.25 -10.49 -6.10
C HIS A 19 -6.44 -9.47 -7.24
N ALA A 20 -5.48 -8.55 -7.41
CA ALA A 20 -5.51 -7.51 -8.44
C ALA A 20 -4.26 -7.59 -9.35
N PRO A 21 -4.15 -8.62 -10.20
CA PRO A 21 -2.95 -8.88 -11.01
C PRO A 21 -2.67 -7.80 -12.07
N ASN A 22 -3.68 -6.99 -12.40
CA ASN A 22 -3.58 -5.87 -13.35
C ASN A 22 -3.54 -4.51 -12.65
N ALA A 23 -3.38 -4.47 -11.32
CA ALA A 23 -3.18 -3.21 -10.64
C ALA A 23 -1.81 -2.66 -11.02
N MET A 24 -1.78 -1.61 -11.86
CA MET A 24 -0.54 -0.87 -12.19
C MET A 24 0.13 -0.25 -10.95
N ASN A 25 -0.61 -0.12 -9.84
CA ASN A 25 -0.16 0.52 -8.62
C ASN A 25 0.16 -0.51 -7.55
N SER A 26 1.26 -0.31 -6.84
CA SER A 26 1.59 -1.09 -5.64
C SER A 26 0.53 -0.88 -4.56
N LEU A 27 0.10 -1.97 -3.92
CA LEU A 27 -0.66 -1.88 -2.68
C LEU A 27 0.30 -1.61 -1.53
N LEU A 28 0.00 -0.59 -0.74
CA LEU A 28 0.81 -0.20 0.41
C LEU A 28 0.05 -0.52 1.70
N SER A 29 0.74 -1.14 2.66
CA SER A 29 0.17 -1.44 3.96
C SER A 29 0.15 -0.20 4.84
N ALA A 30 -1.04 0.20 5.31
CA ALA A 30 -1.17 1.28 6.29
C ALA A 30 -0.44 0.97 7.60
N GLY A 31 -0.44 -0.31 8.03
CA GLY A 31 0.25 -0.74 9.24
C GLY A 31 1.77 -0.52 9.17
N HIS A 32 2.40 -0.79 8.01
CA HIS A 32 3.83 -0.53 7.86
C HIS A 32 4.18 0.96 7.97
N PHE A 33 3.29 1.86 7.55
CA PHE A 33 3.49 3.30 7.74
C PHE A 33 3.37 3.68 9.22
N ASP A 34 2.40 3.13 9.93
CA ASP A 34 2.19 3.36 11.36
C ASP A 34 3.38 2.87 12.19
N ASP A 35 3.86 1.64 11.92
CA ASP A 35 5.05 1.07 12.57
C ASP A 35 6.31 1.91 12.33
N ALA A 36 6.42 2.57 11.17
CA ALA A 36 7.49 3.50 10.84
C ALA A 36 7.32 4.90 11.45
N GLY A 37 6.28 5.12 12.28
CA GLY A 37 5.95 6.41 12.89
C GLY A 37 5.39 7.44 11.92
N SER A 38 4.96 7.01 10.72
CA SER A 38 4.30 7.87 9.74
C SER A 38 2.81 7.98 10.04
N LYS A 39 2.19 9.05 9.57
CA LYS A 39 0.76 9.32 9.77
C LYS A 39 0.02 9.35 8.44
N ILE A 40 -1.05 8.58 8.36
CA ILE A 40 -2.01 8.67 7.26
C ILE A 40 -3.29 9.32 7.78
N SER A 41 -3.78 10.35 7.09
CA SER A 41 -5.04 11.02 7.42
C SER A 41 -6.00 10.95 6.25
N PHE A 42 -7.27 10.63 6.51
CA PHE A 42 -8.32 10.53 5.50
C PHE A 42 -9.40 11.58 5.77
N SER A 43 -9.75 12.37 4.77
CA SER A 43 -10.84 13.36 4.86
C SER A 43 -11.37 13.70 3.48
N ALA A 44 -12.68 13.94 3.35
CA ALA A 44 -13.30 14.43 2.11
C ALA A 44 -12.84 13.70 0.82
N ALA A 45 -12.81 12.36 0.85
CA ALA A 45 -12.33 11.50 -0.25
C ALA A 45 -10.86 11.72 -0.68
N LYS A 46 -10.04 12.32 0.18
CA LYS A 46 -8.59 12.50 0.02
C LYS A 46 -7.83 11.81 1.14
N CYS A 47 -6.54 11.55 0.91
CA CYS A 47 -5.61 11.15 1.96
C CYS A 47 -4.32 11.98 1.92
N GLU A 48 -3.74 12.18 3.10
CA GLU A 48 -2.40 12.74 3.28
C GLU A 48 -1.51 11.71 3.97
N LEU A 49 -0.29 11.54 3.46
CA LEU A 49 0.77 10.76 4.10
C LEU A 49 1.85 11.71 4.61
N ARG A 50 2.13 11.65 5.90
CA ARG A 50 3.19 12.40 6.57
C ARG A 50 4.22 11.46 7.15
N ASN A 51 5.49 11.77 6.99
CA ASN A 51 6.57 10.99 7.60
C ASN A 51 6.66 11.26 9.13
N VAL A 52 7.60 10.59 9.80
CA VAL A 52 7.84 10.73 11.26
C VAL A 52 8.16 12.17 11.71
N LYS A 53 8.66 13.01 10.80
CA LYS A 53 8.93 14.44 11.06
C LYS A 53 7.70 15.33 10.85
N GLY A 54 6.56 14.76 10.50
CA GLY A 54 5.31 15.47 10.17
C GLY A 54 5.29 16.09 8.77
N ILE A 55 6.32 15.86 7.95
CA ILE A 55 6.44 16.41 6.59
C ILE A 55 5.48 15.65 5.66
N LEU A 56 4.73 16.38 4.85
CA LEU A 56 3.84 15.81 3.84
C LEU A 56 4.68 15.20 2.70
N VAL A 57 4.62 13.88 2.56
CA VAL A 57 5.40 13.11 1.57
C VAL A 57 4.52 12.44 0.50
N GLY A 58 3.21 12.50 0.69
CA GLY A 58 2.25 11.96 -0.26
C GLY A 58 0.85 12.52 -0.08
N THR A 59 0.11 12.58 -1.18
CA THR A 59 -1.33 12.87 -1.19
C THR A 59 -2.04 11.81 -1.99
N GLY A 60 -3.33 11.61 -1.80
CA GLY A 60 -4.08 10.66 -2.60
C GLY A 60 -5.55 10.97 -2.67
N GLN A 61 -6.22 10.29 -3.60
CA GLN A 61 -7.64 10.47 -3.88
C GLN A 61 -8.37 9.14 -3.93
N LYS A 62 -9.56 9.10 -3.31
CA LYS A 62 -10.40 7.92 -3.31
C LYS A 62 -10.97 7.68 -4.71
N THR A 63 -10.69 6.52 -5.27
CA THR A 63 -11.16 6.03 -6.56
C THR A 63 -11.50 4.54 -6.42
N ASN A 64 -12.70 4.12 -6.82
CA ASN A 64 -13.12 2.71 -6.77
C ASN A 64 -12.85 2.03 -5.40
N CYS A 65 -13.24 2.70 -4.32
CA CYS A 65 -13.04 2.27 -2.92
C CYS A 65 -11.58 2.18 -2.44
N LEU A 66 -10.59 2.53 -3.26
CA LEU A 66 -9.17 2.60 -2.89
C LEU A 66 -8.70 4.05 -2.85
N TYR A 67 -7.62 4.34 -2.11
CA TYR A 67 -6.93 5.62 -2.21
C TYR A 67 -5.74 5.46 -3.14
N LEU A 68 -5.80 6.14 -4.29
CA LEU A 68 -4.66 6.21 -5.19
C LEU A 68 -3.69 7.26 -4.66
N LEU A 69 -2.53 6.80 -4.21
CA LEU A 69 -1.51 7.65 -3.62
C LEU A 69 -0.55 8.18 -4.69
N ASN A 70 -0.40 9.49 -4.73
CA ASN A 70 0.70 10.20 -5.38
C ASN A 70 1.71 10.58 -4.28
N ALA A 71 2.69 9.71 -4.09
CA ALA A 71 3.77 9.88 -3.13
C ALA A 71 5.11 9.60 -3.80
N LYS A 72 6.16 10.24 -3.30
CA LYS A 72 7.53 9.91 -3.70
C LYS A 72 8.12 9.00 -2.63
N ALA A 73 8.70 7.88 -3.06
CA ALA A 73 9.61 7.15 -2.19
C ALA A 73 10.89 7.98 -2.07
N GLU A 74 11.16 8.50 -0.88
CA GLU A 74 12.51 8.93 -0.53
C GLU A 74 13.27 7.64 -0.17
N LEU A 75 14.15 7.19 -1.07
CA LEU A 75 15.12 6.13 -0.81
C LEU A 75 16.27 6.67 0.05
#